data_AF-A0A969KD23-F1
#
_entry.id   AF-A0A969KD23-F1
#
_cell.length_a   1.000
_cell.length_b   1.000
_cell.length_c   1.000
_cell.angle_alpha   90.00
_cell.angle_beta   90.00
_cell.angle_gamma   90.00
#
_symmetry.space_group_name_H-M   'P 1'
#
loop_
_entity.id
_entity.type
_entity.pdbx_description
1 polymer ?
#
loop_
_entity_poly.entity_id
_entity_poly.type
_entity_poly.pdbx_seq_one_letter_code
_entity_poly.pdbx_strand_id
1 'polypeptide(L)'
;MAIAVDFGTSNTLITRWNVIKEAPEIVKLDPFAQQLGENPPLIPSVIYVEDAATQKVVLGRTVGDRGLDIQQDPRFFRNFKRGIGTAVQGFLPELDGEQTSFEQIGAWFLQDIFAQLQQQGESLDSLVLTVP
;
A
#
# COMPACT_ATOMS: atom_id res chain seq x y z
N MET A 1 -11.23 17.39 4.13
CA MET A 1 -9.94 17.66 3.49
C MET A 1 -9.61 16.51 2.55
N ALA A 2 -9.01 16.80 1.40
CA ALA A 2 -8.66 15.77 0.44
C ALA A 2 -7.30 15.15 0.75
N ILE A 3 -7.21 13.82 0.64
CA ILE A 3 -5.96 13.08 0.56
C ILE A 3 -5.72 12.70 -0.90
N ALA A 4 -4.48 12.89 -1.35
CA ALA A 4 -4.04 12.43 -2.66
C ALA A 4 -3.04 11.28 -2.50
N VAL A 5 -3.31 10.17 -3.17
CA VAL A 5 -2.48 8.96 -3.17
C VAL A 5 -1.94 8.75 -4.57
N ASP A 6 -0.63 8.83 -4.71
CA ASP A 6 0.06 8.30 -5.88
C ASP A 6 0.31 6.81 -5.67
N PHE A 7 -0.58 5.98 -6.18
CA PHE A 7 -0.51 4.53 -5.97
C PHE A 7 0.42 3.90 -7.01
N GLY A 8 1.74 4.02 -6.87
CA GLY A 8 2.68 3.50 -7.87
C GLY A 8 2.89 1.98 -7.81
N THR A 9 3.48 1.43 -8.88
CA THR A 9 3.82 -0.01 -8.94
C THR A 9 4.87 -0.42 -7.90
N SER A 10 5.87 0.44 -7.68
CA SER A 10 6.99 0.15 -6.78
C SER A 10 6.88 0.88 -5.45
N ASN A 11 6.35 2.11 -5.48
CA ASN A 11 6.20 2.95 -4.30
C ASN A 11 4.86 3.69 -4.36
N THR A 12 4.31 3.95 -3.19
CA THR A 12 3.11 4.75 -2.97
C THR A 12 3.49 6.00 -2.17
N LEU A 13 2.97 7.15 -2.60
CA LEU A 13 3.17 8.44 -1.93
C LEU A 13 1.82 9.00 -1.51
N ILE A 14 1.75 9.59 -0.31
CA ILE A 14 0.55 10.22 0.20
C ILE A 14 0.82 11.70 0.44
N THR A 15 -0.07 12.54 -0.06
CA THR A 15 0.01 13.98 0.10
C THR A 15 -1.33 14.56 0.52
N ARG A 16 -1.28 15.74 1.14
CA ARG A 16 -2.46 16.53 1.47
C ARG A 16 -2.19 18.01 1.27
N TRP A 17 -3.24 18.80 1.17
CA TRP A 17 -3.11 20.25 1.21
C TRP A 17 -2.94 20.72 2.67
N ASN A 18 -1.82 21.37 2.99
CA ASN A 18 -1.66 22.02 4.28
C ASN A 18 -2.26 23.42 4.22
N VAL A 19 -3.39 23.61 4.87
CA VAL A 19 -4.10 24.90 4.91
C VAL A 19 -3.33 26.02 5.61
N ILE A 20 -2.43 25.68 6.55
CA ILE A 20 -1.62 26.67 7.28
C ILE A 20 -0.46 27.16 6.42
N LYS A 21 0.15 26.25 5.65
CA LYS A 21 1.28 26.57 4.75
C LYS A 21 0.85 27.02 3.36
N GLU A 22 -0.43 26.88 3.03
CA GLU A 22 -0.98 27.06 1.68
C GLU A 22 -0.18 26.30 0.61
N ALA A 23 0.22 25.07 0.93
CA ALA A 23 1.09 24.25 0.10
C ALA A 23 0.76 22.77 0.24
N PRO A 24 1.03 21.94 -0.79
CA PRO A 24 0.99 20.51 -0.64
C PRO A 24 2.07 20.05 0.35
N GLU A 25 1.76 19.06 1.18
CA GLU A 25 2.74 18.40 2.02
C GLU A 25 2.59 16.88 1.95
N ILE A 26 3.71 16.20 2.12
CA ILE A 26 3.76 14.74 2.17
C ILE A 26 3.36 14.28 3.56
N VAL A 27 2.47 13.29 3.61
CA VAL A 27 2.07 12.63 4.85
C VAL A 27 2.98 11.42 5.04
N LYS A 28 3.85 11.47 6.05
CA LYS A 28 4.68 10.33 6.43
C LYS A 28 3.84 9.31 7.20
N LEU A 29 3.51 8.19 6.56
CA LEU A 29 2.67 7.15 7.13
C LEU A 29 3.50 6.07 7.83
N ASP A 30 3.93 6.31 9.07
CA ASP A 30 4.53 5.27 9.92
C ASP A 30 3.47 4.20 10.31
N PRO A 31 3.83 2.90 10.37
CA PRO A 31 5.17 2.34 10.20
C PRO A 31 5.53 1.98 8.74
N PHE A 32 4.66 2.28 7.78
CA PHE A 32 4.76 1.80 6.41
C PHE A 32 5.80 2.54 5.55
N ALA A 33 6.01 3.82 5.83
CA ALA A 33 6.90 4.66 5.05
C ALA A 33 8.38 4.42 5.41
N GLN A 34 9.23 4.49 4.39
CA GLN A 34 10.69 4.56 4.54
C GLN A 34 11.21 5.83 3.86
N GLN A 35 12.29 6.38 4.41
CA GLN A 35 13.00 7.49 3.80
C GLN A 35 14.42 7.04 3.46
N LEU A 36 14.75 7.03 2.17
CA LEU A 36 16.05 6.59 1.66
C LEU A 36 16.80 7.77 1.04
N GLY A 37 17.89 8.18 1.69
CA GLY A 37 18.68 9.34 1.26
C GLY A 37 17.84 10.62 1.28
N GLU A 38 17.91 11.39 0.20
CA GLU A 38 17.15 12.64 0.04
C GLU A 38 15.75 12.45 -0.55
N ASN A 39 15.32 11.20 -0.79
CA ASN A 39 13.96 10.95 -1.25
C ASN A 39 12.93 11.36 -0.19
N PRO A 40 11.72 11.75 -0.61
CA PRO A 40 10.59 11.87 0.31
C PRO A 40 10.30 10.54 1.01
N PRO A 41 9.58 10.54 2.15
CA PRO A 41 9.09 9.31 2.74
C PRO A 41 8.12 8.62 1.78
N LEU A 42 8.45 7.39 1.39
CA LEU A 42 7.72 6.59 0.42
C LEU A 42 7.29 5.27 1.08
N ILE A 43 6.10 4.79 0.74
CA ILE A 43 5.63 3.47 1.14
C ILE A 43 6.00 2.49 0.02
N PRO A 44 6.85 1.48 0.24
CA PRO A 44 7.04 0.43 -0.75
C PRO A 44 5.70 -0.23 -1.10
N SER A 45 5.37 -0.37 -2.39
CA SER A 45 4.13 -1.00 -2.87
C SER A 45 4.27 -2.53 -2.81
N VAL A 46 4.46 -3.04 -1.60
CA VAL A 46 4.60 -4.45 -1.28
C VAL A 46 3.70 -4.81 -0.10
N ILE A 47 3.25 -6.05 -0.09
CA ILE A 47 2.34 -6.59 0.92
C ILE A 47 2.66 -8.07 1.16
N TYR A 48 2.63 -8.48 2.42
CA TYR A 48 2.74 -9.85 2.87
C TYR A 48 1.42 -10.28 3.51
N VAL A 49 0.87 -11.41 3.07
CA VAL A 49 -0.39 -11.94 3.59
C VAL A 49 -0.11 -12.95 4.70
N GLU A 50 -0.28 -12.54 5.96
CA GLU A 50 -0.09 -13.43 7.11
C GLU A 50 -1.22 -14.45 7.22
N ASP A 51 -2.46 -14.04 6.93
CA ASP A 51 -3.64 -14.89 6.96
C ASP A 51 -4.69 -14.31 6.00
N ALA A 52 -4.97 -15.01 4.90
CA ALA A 52 -5.91 -14.55 3.88
C ALA A 52 -7.38 -14.64 4.33
N ALA A 53 -7.72 -15.61 5.18
CA ALA A 53 -9.08 -15.81 5.68
C ALA A 53 -9.51 -14.67 6.62
N THR A 54 -8.57 -14.10 7.36
CA THR A 54 -8.80 -12.97 8.28
C THR A 54 -8.33 -11.63 7.74
N GLN A 55 -7.84 -11.58 6.50
CA GLN A 55 -7.30 -10.38 5.85
C GLN A 55 -6.15 -9.75 6.63
N LYS A 56 -5.37 -10.57 7.32
CA LYS A 56 -4.24 -10.11 8.12
C LYS A 56 -3.02 -9.93 7.23
N VAL A 57 -2.59 -8.68 7.09
CA VAL A 57 -1.51 -8.31 6.17
C VAL A 57 -0.44 -7.46 6.85
N VAL A 58 0.73 -7.40 6.22
CA VAL A 58 1.84 -6.49 6.55
C VAL A 58 2.23 -5.78 5.28
N LEU A 59 2.45 -4.48 5.32
CA LEU A 59 2.73 -3.71 4.10
C LEU A 59 3.87 -2.71 4.25
N GLY A 60 4.34 -2.21 3.11
CA GLY A 60 5.37 -1.18 3.07
C GLY A 60 6.69 -1.63 3.67
N ARG A 61 7.37 -0.70 4.34
CA ARG A 61 8.67 -0.93 4.99
C ARG A 61 8.62 -2.06 6.01
N THR A 62 7.50 -2.20 6.72
CA THR A 62 7.33 -3.20 7.78
C THR A 62 7.50 -4.63 7.26
N VAL A 63 7.27 -4.89 5.98
CA VAL A 63 7.54 -6.21 5.36
C VAL A 63 9.05 -6.52 5.42
N GLY A 64 9.89 -5.59 5.00
CA GLY A 64 11.35 -5.75 5.05
C GLY A 64 11.89 -5.72 6.48
N ASP A 65 11.37 -4.84 7.35
CA ASP A 65 11.78 -4.78 8.75
C ASP A 65 11.51 -6.11 9.50
N ARG A 66 10.52 -6.90 9.04
CA ARG A 66 10.18 -8.22 9.59
C ARG A 66 10.81 -9.41 8.82
N GLY A 67 11.61 -9.15 7.79
CA GLY A 67 12.23 -10.18 6.95
C GLY A 67 11.23 -11.01 6.14
N LEU A 68 10.08 -10.43 5.80
CA LEU A 68 8.98 -11.07 5.08
C LEU A 68 9.07 -10.87 3.55
N ASP A 69 10.11 -10.20 3.07
CA ASP A 69 10.36 -9.86 1.66
C ASP A 69 11.09 -10.98 0.87
N ILE A 70 10.83 -12.23 1.25
CA ILE A 70 11.42 -13.42 0.62
C ILE A 70 10.75 -13.64 -0.74
N GLN A 71 11.52 -13.48 -1.83
CA GLN A 71 10.97 -13.51 -3.21
C GLN A 71 10.26 -14.81 -3.60
N GLN A 72 10.58 -15.93 -2.96
CA GLN A 72 9.98 -17.24 -3.24
C GLN A 72 8.81 -17.57 -2.31
N ASP A 73 8.53 -16.73 -1.31
CA ASP A 73 7.39 -16.93 -0.43
C ASP A 73 6.09 -16.57 -1.18
N PRO A 74 5.14 -17.50 -1.34
CA PRO A 74 3.87 -17.24 -2.03
C PRO A 74 2.99 -16.19 -1.35
N ARG A 75 3.27 -15.85 -0.08
CA ARG A 75 2.56 -14.81 0.67
C ARG A 75 3.09 -13.41 0.40
N PHE A 76 4.27 -13.27 -0.21
CA PHE A 76 4.90 -11.99 -0.50
C PHE A 76 4.55 -11.48 -1.90
N PHE A 77 3.86 -10.34 -1.96
CA PHE A 77 3.43 -9.71 -3.19
C PHE A 77 4.18 -8.40 -3.44
N ARG A 78 4.76 -8.29 -4.64
CA ARG A 78 5.36 -7.07 -5.19
C ARG A 78 4.90 -6.89 -6.63
N ASN A 79 4.89 -5.65 -7.13
CA ASN A 79 4.40 -5.31 -8.47
C ASN A 79 2.94 -5.74 -8.74
N PHE A 80 2.16 -6.06 -7.70
CA PHE A 80 0.80 -6.59 -7.81
C PHE A 80 -0.14 -5.62 -8.54
N LYS A 81 0.14 -4.30 -8.47
CA LYS A 81 -0.60 -3.28 -9.24
C LYS A 81 -0.65 -3.58 -10.74
N ARG A 82 0.39 -4.22 -11.30
CA ARG A 82 0.42 -4.56 -12.73
C ARG A 82 -0.60 -5.62 -13.15
N GLY A 83 -1.11 -6.40 -12.20
CA GLY A 83 -2.14 -7.41 -12.47
C GLY A 83 -3.56 -6.91 -12.24
N ILE A 84 -3.73 -5.71 -11.67
CA ILE A 84 -5.05 -5.11 -11.44
C ILE A 84 -5.63 -4.67 -12.78
N GLY A 85 -6.83 -5.14 -13.11
CA GLY A 85 -7.56 -4.72 -14.32
C GLY A 85 -6.96 -5.24 -15.63
N THR A 86 -6.04 -6.20 -15.60
CA THR A 86 -5.48 -6.82 -16.82
C THR A 86 -6.32 -8.00 -17.27
N ALA A 87 -6.56 -8.13 -18.58
CA ALA A 87 -7.35 -9.22 -19.16
C ALA A 87 -6.72 -10.62 -18.97
N VAL A 88 -5.39 -10.68 -18.87
CA VAL A 88 -4.66 -11.92 -18.53
C VAL A 88 -4.14 -11.77 -17.11
N GLN A 89 -4.82 -12.37 -16.16
CA GLN A 89 -4.30 -12.48 -14.80
C GLN A 89 -3.28 -13.61 -14.74
N GLY A 90 -2.11 -13.33 -14.18
CA GLY A 90 -1.16 -14.37 -13.81
C GLY A 90 -1.77 -15.33 -12.77
N PHE A 91 -1.17 -16.49 -12.58
CA PHE A 91 -1.60 -17.41 -11.53
C PHE A 91 -1.19 -16.87 -10.16
N LEU A 92 -2.16 -16.71 -9.26
CA LEU A 92 -1.92 -16.41 -7.85
C LEU A 92 -2.09 -17.68 -7.00
N PRO A 93 -1.29 -17.84 -5.94
CA PRO A 93 -1.44 -18.98 -5.05
C PRO A 93 -2.75 -18.89 -4.26
N GLU A 94 -3.32 -20.05 -3.97
CA GLU A 94 -4.32 -20.19 -2.91
C GLU A 94 -3.60 -20.00 -1.57
N LEU A 95 -4.14 -19.14 -0.71
CA LEU A 95 -3.58 -18.83 0.60
C LEU A 95 -4.64 -19.12 1.66
N ASP A 96 -4.31 -19.93 2.66
CA ASP A 96 -5.22 -20.24 3.78
C ASP A 96 -6.60 -20.81 3.36
N GLY A 97 -6.65 -21.49 2.21
CA GLY A 97 -7.88 -22.03 1.61
C GLY A 97 -8.66 -21.03 0.75
N GLU A 98 -8.15 -19.81 0.60
CA GLU A 98 -8.80 -18.71 -0.13
C GLU A 98 -8.12 -18.45 -1.48
N GLN A 99 -8.94 -18.27 -2.51
CA GLN A 99 -8.48 -17.81 -3.82
C GLN A 99 -8.21 -16.31 -3.78
N THR A 100 -6.98 -15.90 -4.06
CA THR A 100 -6.59 -14.48 -4.08
C THR A 100 -6.61 -13.90 -5.48
N SER A 101 -6.88 -12.59 -5.60
CA SER A 101 -6.82 -11.82 -6.86
C SER A 101 -5.95 -10.58 -6.68
N PHE A 102 -5.43 -10.02 -7.77
CA PHE A 102 -4.65 -8.78 -7.69
C PHE A 102 -5.49 -7.60 -7.18
N GLU A 103 -6.78 -7.57 -7.53
CA GLU A 103 -7.76 -6.62 -7.00
C GLU A 103 -7.89 -6.75 -5.48
N GLN A 104 -7.94 -7.98 -4.95
CA GLN A 104 -8.04 -8.23 -3.52
C GLN A 104 -6.77 -7.79 -2.78
N ILE A 105 -5.60 -8.14 -3.31
CA ILE A 105 -4.30 -7.71 -2.77
C ILE A 105 -4.18 -6.18 -2.76
N GLY A 106 -4.61 -5.53 -3.85
CA GLY A 106 -4.64 -4.07 -3.92
C GLY A 106 -5.64 -3.42 -2.97
N ALA A 107 -6.80 -4.04 -2.77
CA ALA A 107 -7.79 -3.58 -1.82
C ALA A 107 -7.25 -3.63 -0.37
N TRP A 108 -6.66 -4.75 0.04
CA TRP A 108 -6.05 -4.87 1.38
C TRP A 108 -4.94 -3.84 1.61
N PHE A 109 -4.08 -3.63 0.60
CA PHE A 109 -3.02 -2.63 0.68
C PHE A 109 -3.57 -1.21 0.92
N LEU A 110 -4.60 -0.80 0.17
CA LEU A 110 -5.20 0.53 0.31
C LEU A 110 -6.02 0.65 1.61
N GLN A 111 -6.72 -0.41 2.02
CA GLN A 111 -7.51 -0.42 3.26
C GLN A 111 -6.63 -0.18 4.48
N ASP A 112 -5.49 -0.87 4.61
CA ASP A 112 -4.57 -0.65 5.73
C ASP A 112 -3.91 0.74 5.68
N ILE A 113 -3.59 1.25 4.48
CA ILE A 113 -3.12 2.64 4.34
C ILE A 113 -4.16 3.62 4.87
N PHE A 114 -5.43 3.47 4.49
CA PHE A 114 -6.50 4.36 4.94
C PHE A 114 -6.79 4.21 6.42
N ALA A 115 -6.77 2.99 6.96
CA ALA A 115 -6.90 2.74 8.38
C ALA A 115 -5.78 3.44 9.16
N GLN A 116 -4.53 3.35 8.70
CA GLN A 116 -3.40 4.01 9.33
C GLN A 116 -3.49 5.54 9.25
N LEU A 117 -3.95 6.10 8.13
CA LEU A 117 -4.19 7.54 8.00
C LEU A 117 -5.21 8.02 9.03
N GLN A 118 -6.33 7.30 9.19
CA GLN A 118 -7.34 7.62 10.19
C GLN A 118 -6.79 7.52 11.62
N GLN A 119 -5.98 6.49 11.92
CA GLN A 119 -5.32 6.34 13.22
C GLN A 119 -4.36 7.49 13.52
N GLN A 120 -3.71 8.06 12.50
CA GLN A 120 -2.86 9.24 12.61
C GLN A 120 -3.65 10.57 12.66
N GLY A 121 -4.99 10.51 12.62
CA GLY A 121 -5.86 11.67 12.72
C GLY A 121 -6.09 12.41 11.39
N GLU A 122 -5.70 11.82 10.25
CA GLU A 122 -5.98 12.39 8.94
C GLU A 122 -7.46 12.18 8.57
N SER A 123 -8.09 13.22 8.03
CA SER A 123 -9.48 13.13 7.55
C SER A 123 -9.53 12.61 6.12
N LEU A 124 -10.42 11.65 5.85
CA LEU A 124 -10.63 11.03 4.54
C LEU A 124 -11.96 11.46 3.91
N ASP A 125 -12.24 12.76 3.87
CA ASP A 125 -13.50 13.28 3.32
C ASP A 125 -13.59 13.13 1.79
N SER A 126 -12.44 13.10 1.13
CA SER A 126 -12.33 12.93 -0.33
C SER A 126 -10.96 12.38 -0.70
N LEU A 127 -10.91 11.55 -1.74
CA LEU A 127 -9.69 10.89 -2.21
C LEU A 127 -9.40 11.29 -3.66
N VAL A 128 -8.14 11.62 -3.95
CA VAL A 128 -7.59 11.69 -5.30
C VAL A 128 -6.62 10.54 -5.46
N LEU A 129 -6.81 9.69 -6.47
CA LEU A 129 -5.97 8.53 -6.74
C LEU A 129 -5.38 8.64 -8.14
N THR A 130 -4.06 8.45 -8.28
CA THR A 130 -3.41 8.40 -9.60
C THR A 130 -3.58 7.03 -10.24
N VAL A 131 -3.85 7.02 -11.55
CA VAL A 131 -3.85 5.83 -12.39
C VAL A 131 -3.03 6.10 -13.67
N PRO A 132 -2.26 5.13 -14.18
CA PRO A 132 -1.62 5.22 -15.50
C PRO A 132 -2.63 5.17 -16.64
#